data_AF-A0A1Y4R0H3-F1
#
_entry.id   AF-A0A1Y4R0H3-F1
#
_cell.length_a   1.000
_cell.length_b   1.000
_cell.length_c   1.000
_cell.angle_alpha   90.00
_cell.angle_beta   90.00
_cell.angle_gamma   90.00
#
_symmetry.space_group_name_H-M   'P 1'
#
loop_
_entity.id
_entity.type
_entity.pdbx_description
1 polymer ?
#
loop_
_entity_poly.entity_id
_entity_poly.type
_entity_poly.pdbx_seq_one_letter_code
_entity_poly.pdbx_strand_id
1 'polypeptide(L)'
;MELRILRGHEIKEAAQLFYNDQQSLLEILTLSRQKKLFFIGAFEKKLVGVIGIYEFQHIKYLCVLESYRHQGIASDLIRKAIQLSCDDLYVTVSQTLEPLYKQLGFEILEDQLAEQKLVYRHQIQKRFTHYQQVHDFIASQKQRVYALDNFKRFMKDMGNPQILLKSIHIGGTNGKGSTTNYIRSVLQNAGYKVATFTSPVLVTRLEIMRINNQHIQEDEIIAYANRYMDLCLEYELSMFEIEVFIAIMFFIKHRVDFAVFEVGLGGDLDATNIIYPMICANTNIGLDHVEYLGNTYEQIARTKAGIVKEGIPYVTGEKKSECLNVFQNICDKLHSPLIQTRHIENIQDHGHYLTYDYRHYHVRLNTSAIYQCQNSALAIEILEYLKEYEYLTYTDEQLLNGLLEATWAGRFETVCQHPLIIIDGAHNKEGIEAFYQSAKKYSHIKIIFSALKDKDTHAMMEMLLKLTDDITVCEFDFYRAQTVEKLAENFPVKIEKDWHKAIDQAFLHEGVVFVTGSLYFLAQVRPYILEHQKNK
;
A
#
# COMPACT_ATOMS: atom_id res chain seq x y z
N MET A 1 -23.45 -12.51 19.87
CA MET A 1 -22.05 -12.77 20.25
C MET A 1 -21.14 -12.25 19.15
N GLU A 2 -20.08 -11.53 19.50
CA GLU A 2 -19.08 -11.02 18.56
C GLU A 2 -17.81 -11.89 18.64
N LEU A 3 -17.27 -12.28 17.48
CA LEU A 3 -15.98 -12.97 17.38
C LEU A 3 -15.00 -12.05 16.67
N ARG A 4 -13.90 -11.68 17.34
CA ARG A 4 -12.90 -10.81 16.72
C ARG A 4 -11.51 -11.07 17.24
N ILE A 5 -10.52 -10.70 16.45
CA ILE A 5 -9.13 -10.72 16.87
C ILE A 5 -8.95 -9.74 18.03
N LEU A 6 -8.12 -10.14 18.99
CA LEU A 6 -7.84 -9.34 20.17
C LEU A 6 -6.81 -8.24 19.88
N ARG A 7 -7.04 -7.07 20.46
CA ARG A 7 -6.10 -5.95 20.49
C ARG A 7 -5.06 -6.14 21.59
N GLY A 8 -3.94 -5.42 21.51
CA GLY A 8 -2.80 -5.59 22.42
C GLY A 8 -3.14 -5.58 23.93
N HIS A 9 -4.04 -4.70 24.37
CA HIS A 9 -4.45 -4.64 25.78
C HIS A 9 -5.31 -5.84 26.21
N GLU A 10 -6.11 -6.40 25.29
CA GLU A 10 -7.02 -7.52 25.52
C GLU A 10 -6.26 -8.86 25.60
N ILE A 11 -5.06 -8.94 25.02
CA ILE A 11 -4.22 -10.15 25.09
C ILE A 11 -3.87 -10.48 26.54
N LYS A 12 -3.67 -9.47 27.40
CA LYS A 12 -3.38 -9.70 28.82
C LYS A 12 -4.56 -10.33 29.55
N GLU A 13 -5.77 -9.86 29.27
CA GLU A 13 -7.01 -10.43 29.83
C GLU A 13 -7.23 -11.86 29.34
N ALA A 14 -7.00 -12.11 28.05
CA ALA A 14 -7.06 -13.45 27.48
C ALA A 14 -6.04 -14.41 28.09
N ALA A 15 -4.80 -13.96 28.29
CA ALA A 15 -3.75 -14.79 28.88
C ALA A 15 -4.10 -15.24 30.31
N GLN A 16 -4.75 -14.37 31.09
CA GLN A 16 -5.24 -14.69 32.44
C GLN A 16 -6.35 -15.75 32.45
N LEU A 17 -7.06 -15.99 31.34
CA LEU A 17 -8.05 -17.08 31.23
C LEU A 17 -7.41 -18.46 31.12
N PHE A 18 -6.15 -18.55 30.71
CA PHE A 18 -5.44 -19.83 30.54
C PHE A 18 -4.60 -20.18 31.76
N TYR A 19 -3.90 -19.21 32.32
CA TYR A 19 -2.96 -19.41 33.42
C TYR A 19 -3.05 -18.28 34.44
N ASN A 20 -2.96 -18.65 35.72
CA ASN A 20 -2.89 -17.69 36.82
C ASN A 20 -1.45 -17.38 37.25
N ASP A 21 -0.44 -17.98 36.62
CA ASP A 21 0.98 -17.77 36.95
C ASP A 21 1.65 -16.73 36.02
N GLN A 22 2.65 -16.03 36.55
CA GLN A 22 3.33 -14.94 35.83
C GLN A 22 4.23 -15.41 34.67
N GLN A 23 4.74 -16.65 34.72
CA GLN A 23 5.68 -17.15 33.72
C GLN A 23 4.97 -17.45 32.41
N SER A 24 3.83 -18.14 32.47
CA SER A 24 2.98 -18.43 31.31
C SER A 24 2.44 -17.16 30.65
N LEU A 25 2.06 -16.16 31.46
CA LEU A 25 1.65 -14.84 30.98
C LEU A 25 2.78 -14.15 30.19
N LEU A 26 4.01 -14.19 30.70
CA LEU A 26 5.17 -13.59 30.05
C LEU A 26 5.49 -14.30 28.71
N GLU A 27 5.38 -15.62 28.65
CA GLU A 27 5.55 -16.38 27.41
C GLU A 27 4.52 -15.95 26.34
N ILE A 28 3.23 -15.93 26.69
CA ILE A 28 2.15 -15.52 25.78
C ILE A 28 2.41 -14.11 25.24
N LEU A 29 2.69 -13.15 26.13
CA LEU A 29 2.96 -11.77 25.73
C LEU A 29 4.20 -11.66 24.84
N THR A 30 5.24 -12.46 25.10
CA THR A 30 6.45 -12.49 24.28
C THR A 30 6.16 -13.03 22.88
N LEU A 31 5.43 -14.15 22.77
CA LEU A 31 5.05 -14.73 21.49
C LEU A 31 4.14 -13.81 20.67
N SER A 32 3.21 -13.10 21.33
CA SER A 32 2.38 -12.11 20.68
C SER A 32 3.18 -10.90 20.19
N ARG A 33 4.14 -10.41 20.98
CA ARG A 33 5.07 -9.33 20.55
C ARG A 33 5.91 -9.75 19.34
N GLN A 34 6.32 -11.01 19.27
CA GLN A 34 7.02 -11.59 18.13
C GLN A 34 6.10 -11.91 16.94
N LYS A 35 4.80 -11.57 17.02
CA LYS A 35 3.78 -11.87 15.99
C LYS A 35 3.65 -13.35 15.66
N LYS A 36 4.05 -14.20 16.61
CA LYS A 36 3.93 -15.65 16.50
C LYS A 36 2.64 -16.17 17.11
N LEU A 37 1.96 -15.39 17.95
CA LEU A 37 0.72 -15.83 18.60
C LEU A 37 -0.31 -14.70 18.58
N PHE A 38 -1.46 -14.95 17.97
CA PHE A 38 -2.60 -14.05 18.04
C PHE A 38 -3.81 -14.78 18.61
N PHE A 39 -4.80 -14.01 19.01
CA PHE A 39 -5.99 -14.51 19.68
C PHE A 39 -7.26 -14.04 18.98
N ILE A 40 -8.26 -14.90 18.95
CA ILE A 40 -9.63 -14.55 18.61
C ILE A 40 -10.44 -14.68 19.90
N GLY A 41 -11.14 -13.62 20.29
CA GLY A 41 -12.03 -13.61 21.44
C GLY A 41 -13.49 -13.70 21.04
N ALA A 42 -14.28 -14.35 21.89
CA ALA A 42 -15.73 -14.33 21.86
C ALA A 42 -16.25 -13.35 22.92
N PHE A 43 -17.11 -12.43 22.50
CA PHE A 43 -17.64 -11.35 23.33
C PHE A 43 -19.17 -11.33 23.33
N GLU A 44 -19.72 -11.16 24.52
CA GLU A 44 -21.06 -10.63 24.71
C GLU A 44 -20.97 -9.19 25.25
N LYS A 45 -20.88 -9.06 26.58
CA LYS A 45 -20.53 -7.80 27.28
C LYS A 45 -19.08 -7.79 27.80
N LYS A 46 -18.48 -8.98 27.88
CA LYS A 46 -17.10 -9.24 28.31
C LYS A 46 -16.53 -10.39 27.49
N LEU A 47 -15.23 -10.63 27.59
CA LEU A 47 -14.58 -11.80 27.01
C LEU A 47 -15.11 -13.07 27.69
N VAL A 48 -15.73 -13.97 26.92
CA VAL A 48 -16.35 -15.22 27.42
C VAL A 48 -15.67 -16.49 26.89
N GLY A 49 -14.85 -16.35 25.85
CA GLY A 49 -14.02 -17.42 25.33
C GLY A 49 -12.91 -16.86 24.44
N VAL A 50 -11.86 -17.65 24.25
CA VAL A 50 -10.69 -17.25 23.48
C VAL A 50 -10.00 -18.46 22.87
N ILE A 51 -9.51 -18.30 21.63
CA ILE A 51 -8.65 -19.26 20.94
C ILE A 51 -7.33 -18.56 20.55
N GLY A 52 -6.20 -19.20 20.84
CA GLY A 52 -4.87 -18.72 20.53
C GLY A 52 -4.23 -19.55 19.42
N ILE A 53 -3.78 -18.88 18.37
CA ILE A 53 -3.23 -19.50 17.17
C ILE A 53 -1.76 -19.11 17.03
N TYR A 54 -0.89 -20.10 17.17
CA TYR A 54 0.53 -19.99 16.97
C TYR A 54 0.86 -20.11 15.47
N GLU A 55 1.60 -19.14 14.95
CA GLU A 55 2.14 -19.11 13.60
C GLU A 55 1.11 -19.23 12.47
N PHE A 56 -0.14 -18.86 12.72
CA PHE A 56 -1.29 -19.02 11.81
C PHE A 56 -1.61 -20.48 11.42
N GLN A 57 -0.98 -21.44 12.09
CA GLN A 57 -1.06 -22.86 11.72
C GLN A 57 -1.35 -23.78 12.90
N HIS A 58 -1.14 -23.36 14.15
CA HIS A 58 -1.32 -24.23 15.31
C HIS A 58 -2.29 -23.62 16.31
N ILE A 59 -3.42 -24.27 16.56
CA ILE A 59 -4.28 -23.91 17.70
C ILE A 59 -3.52 -24.37 18.96
N LYS A 60 -2.97 -23.40 19.72
CA LYS A 60 -2.19 -23.66 20.94
C LYS A 60 -3.06 -23.55 22.19
N TYR A 61 -4.07 -22.69 22.16
CA TYR A 61 -4.91 -22.41 23.32
C TYR A 61 -6.39 -22.33 22.94
N LEU A 62 -7.27 -22.87 23.79
CA LEU A 62 -8.72 -22.71 23.68
C LEU A 62 -9.33 -22.71 25.09
N CYS A 63 -10.06 -21.65 25.44
CA CYS A 63 -10.73 -21.54 26.73
C CYS A 63 -12.12 -20.92 26.55
N VAL A 64 -13.11 -21.45 27.26
CA VAL A 64 -14.48 -20.92 27.34
C VAL A 64 -14.89 -20.93 28.81
N LEU A 65 -15.41 -19.79 29.29
CA LEU A 65 -15.90 -19.65 30.66
C LEU A 65 -16.98 -20.71 30.95
N GLU A 66 -16.97 -21.26 32.17
CA GLU A 66 -17.80 -22.40 32.55
C GLU A 66 -19.30 -22.20 32.27
N SER A 67 -19.83 -21.01 32.59
CA SER A 67 -21.23 -20.64 32.33
C SER A 67 -21.63 -20.60 30.85
N TYR A 68 -20.66 -20.68 29.94
CA TYR A 68 -20.85 -20.56 28.49
C TYR A 68 -20.47 -21.83 27.69
N ARG A 69 -19.96 -22.89 28.35
CA ARG A 69 -19.46 -24.09 27.66
C ARG A 69 -20.50 -24.82 26.82
N HIS A 70 -21.78 -24.73 27.18
CA HIS A 70 -22.88 -25.40 26.47
C HIS A 70 -23.49 -24.57 25.33
N GLN A 71 -22.93 -23.40 25.01
CA GLN A 71 -23.49 -22.48 24.00
C GLN A 71 -22.79 -22.55 22.64
N GLY A 72 -21.92 -23.55 22.41
CA GLY A 72 -21.23 -23.71 21.11
C GLY A 72 -20.05 -22.76 20.86
N ILE A 73 -19.69 -21.91 21.84
CA ILE A 73 -18.62 -20.89 21.68
C ILE A 73 -17.28 -21.49 21.22
N ALA A 74 -16.90 -22.65 21.76
CA ALA A 74 -15.66 -23.32 21.36
C ALA A 74 -15.66 -23.65 19.86
N SER A 75 -16.78 -24.18 19.35
CA SER A 75 -16.96 -24.47 17.92
C SER A 75 -16.88 -23.22 17.08
N ASP A 76 -17.50 -22.13 17.52
CA ASP A 76 -17.50 -20.85 16.81
C ASP A 76 -16.10 -20.23 16.72
N LEU A 77 -15.32 -20.30 17.79
CA LEU A 77 -13.92 -19.88 17.82
C LEU A 77 -13.05 -20.71 16.86
N ILE A 78 -13.23 -22.03 16.85
CA ILE A 78 -12.50 -22.93 15.93
C ILE A 78 -12.90 -22.64 14.48
N ARG A 79 -14.19 -22.44 14.18
CA ARG A 79 -14.66 -22.05 12.83
C ARG A 79 -14.07 -20.72 12.39
N LYS A 80 -13.95 -19.75 13.30
CA LYS A 80 -13.31 -18.46 12.98
C LYS A 80 -11.81 -18.62 12.69
N ALA A 81 -11.12 -19.49 13.43
CA ALA A 81 -9.73 -19.83 13.17
C ALA A 81 -9.54 -20.45 11.78
N ILE A 82 -10.39 -21.41 11.41
CA ILE A 82 -10.43 -22.01 10.07
C ILE A 82 -10.68 -20.93 9.01
N GLN A 83 -11.69 -20.07 9.23
CA GLN A 83 -12.04 -19.04 8.26
C GLN A 83 -10.86 -18.09 7.96
N LEU A 84 -10.02 -17.80 8.96
CA LEU A 84 -8.86 -16.91 8.84
C LEU A 84 -7.59 -17.59 8.29
N SER A 85 -7.46 -18.91 8.39
CA SER A 85 -6.25 -19.60 7.94
C SER A 85 -6.29 -19.84 6.42
N CYS A 86 -5.16 -19.57 5.77
CA CYS A 86 -4.93 -19.95 4.37
C CYS A 86 -4.31 -21.34 4.25
N ASP A 87 -3.47 -21.71 5.23
CA ASP A 87 -2.80 -23.00 5.31
C ASP A 87 -3.61 -23.98 6.19
N ASP A 88 -3.14 -25.22 6.22
CA ASP A 88 -3.62 -26.26 7.15
C ASP A 88 -3.53 -25.78 8.60
N LEU A 89 -4.50 -26.20 9.41
CA LEU A 89 -4.58 -25.85 10.83
C LEU A 89 -4.42 -27.11 11.69
N TYR A 90 -3.40 -27.12 12.54
CA TYR A 90 -3.04 -28.24 13.40
C TYR A 90 -3.45 -27.98 14.85
N VAL A 91 -3.74 -29.04 15.58
CA VAL A 91 -4.02 -28.96 17.01
C VAL A 91 -3.59 -30.27 17.70
N THR A 92 -3.14 -30.16 18.94
CA THR A 92 -2.93 -31.30 19.83
C THR A 92 -3.92 -31.20 20.98
N VAL A 93 -4.74 -32.24 21.18
CA VAL A 93 -5.79 -32.24 22.21
C VAL A 93 -5.88 -33.57 22.94
N SER A 94 -6.40 -33.55 24.17
CA SER A 94 -6.81 -34.77 24.87
C SER A 94 -7.91 -35.53 24.12
N GLN A 95 -8.00 -36.85 24.31
CA GLN A 95 -9.05 -37.69 23.71
C GLN A 95 -10.47 -37.19 23.99
N THR A 96 -10.72 -36.52 25.12
CA THR A 96 -12.04 -35.96 25.46
C THR A 96 -12.49 -34.85 24.51
N LEU A 97 -11.56 -34.08 23.96
CA LEU A 97 -11.84 -32.97 23.05
C LEU A 97 -11.79 -33.39 21.56
N GLU A 98 -11.24 -34.57 21.25
CA GLU A 98 -11.15 -35.10 19.88
C GLU A 98 -12.50 -35.09 19.14
N PRO A 99 -13.64 -35.52 19.73
CA PRO A 99 -14.91 -35.55 19.01
C PRO A 99 -15.38 -34.18 18.53
N LEU A 100 -15.10 -33.11 19.29
CA LEU A 100 -15.43 -31.74 18.92
C LEU A 100 -14.70 -31.32 17.64
N TYR A 101 -13.39 -31.57 17.56
CA TYR A 101 -12.58 -31.20 16.40
C TYR A 101 -12.95 -32.03 15.17
N LYS A 102 -13.21 -33.34 15.33
CA LYS A 102 -13.66 -34.20 14.23
C LYS A 102 -15.01 -33.77 13.66
N GLN A 103 -15.96 -33.37 14.50
CA GLN A 103 -17.23 -32.81 14.05
C GLN A 103 -17.05 -31.52 13.21
N LEU A 104 -15.97 -30.79 13.45
CA LEU A 104 -15.61 -29.57 12.71
C LEU A 104 -14.74 -29.85 11.46
N GLY A 105 -14.49 -31.12 11.15
CA GLY A 105 -13.77 -31.53 9.93
C GLY A 105 -12.27 -31.73 10.10
N PHE A 106 -11.76 -31.78 11.33
CA PHE A 106 -10.37 -32.16 11.57
C PHE A 106 -10.18 -33.68 11.42
N GLU A 107 -9.05 -34.06 10.84
CA GLU A 107 -8.62 -35.45 10.64
C GLU A 107 -7.49 -35.80 11.61
N ILE A 108 -7.43 -37.06 12.06
CA ILE A 108 -6.33 -37.55 12.90
C ILE A 108 -5.07 -37.69 12.04
N LEU A 109 -3.96 -37.12 12.50
CA LEU A 109 -2.65 -37.18 11.84
C LEU A 109 -1.75 -38.22 12.54
N GLU A 110 -1.72 -38.20 13.87
CA GLU A 110 -1.03 -39.19 14.71
C GLU A 110 -1.88 -39.53 15.93
N ASP A 111 -2.02 -40.82 16.21
CA ASP A 111 -2.71 -41.37 17.38
C ASP A 111 -1.69 -41.65 18.50
N GLN A 112 -1.80 -40.94 19.63
CA GLN A 112 -0.97 -41.19 20.81
C GLN A 112 -1.86 -41.49 22.03
N LEU A 113 -1.31 -42.29 22.97
CA LEU A 113 -2.04 -42.83 24.13
C LEU A 113 -2.69 -41.76 25.03
N ALA A 114 -2.15 -40.53 25.08
CA ALA A 114 -2.64 -39.45 25.94
C ALA A 114 -3.24 -38.25 25.17
N GLU A 115 -2.72 -37.96 23.98
CA GLU A 115 -3.10 -36.80 23.16
C GLU A 115 -3.23 -37.19 21.69
N GLN A 116 -4.14 -36.55 20.98
CA GLN A 116 -4.37 -36.72 19.55
C GLN A 116 -3.83 -35.51 18.80
N LYS A 117 -3.05 -35.75 17.74
CA LYS A 117 -2.68 -34.69 16.80
C LYS A 117 -3.68 -34.70 15.64
N LEU A 118 -4.35 -33.57 15.44
CA LEU A 118 -5.31 -33.41 14.36
C LEU A 118 -4.92 -32.28 13.41
N VAL A 119 -5.43 -32.36 12.18
CA VAL A 119 -5.25 -31.37 11.13
C VAL A 119 -6.58 -31.06 10.44
N TYR A 120 -6.85 -29.79 10.20
CA TYR A 120 -7.89 -29.33 9.29
C TYR A 120 -7.24 -28.94 7.97
N ARG A 121 -7.65 -29.61 6.89
CA ARG A 121 -7.22 -29.31 5.53
C ARG A 121 -8.33 -28.59 4.80
N HIS A 122 -8.04 -27.41 4.26
CA HIS A 122 -9.03 -26.67 3.48
C HIS A 122 -9.42 -27.46 2.24
N GLN A 123 -10.72 -27.72 2.06
CA GLN A 123 -11.25 -28.24 0.81
C GLN A 123 -11.36 -27.09 -0.20
N ILE A 124 -10.22 -26.64 -0.72
CA ILE A 124 -10.15 -25.52 -1.66
C ILE A 124 -10.49 -26.03 -3.06
N GLN A 125 -11.60 -25.55 -3.63
CA GLN A 125 -11.85 -25.72 -5.06
C GLN A 125 -10.80 -24.89 -5.81
N LYS A 126 -9.88 -25.57 -6.51
CA LYS A 126 -8.85 -24.91 -7.32
C LYS A 126 -9.47 -24.31 -8.58
N ARG A 127 -10.08 -23.14 -8.41
CA ARG A 127 -10.66 -22.31 -9.47
C ARG A 127 -9.60 -21.78 -10.43
N PHE A 128 -8.41 -21.51 -9.91
CA PHE A 128 -7.29 -20.92 -10.64
C PHE A 128 -6.05 -21.82 -10.54
N THR A 129 -5.43 -22.08 -11.69
CA THR A 129 -4.14 -22.80 -11.78
C THR A 129 -3.00 -21.90 -12.24
N HIS A 130 -3.32 -20.75 -12.84
CA HIS A 130 -2.34 -19.77 -13.33
C HIS A 130 -2.70 -18.35 -12.92
N TYR A 131 -1.70 -17.50 -12.74
CA TYR A 131 -1.87 -16.10 -12.32
C TYR A 131 -2.75 -15.32 -13.29
N GLN A 132 -2.62 -15.53 -14.61
CA GLN A 132 -3.44 -14.82 -15.60
C GLN A 132 -4.95 -14.99 -15.35
N GLN A 133 -5.38 -16.18 -14.93
CA GLN A 133 -6.80 -16.42 -14.61
C GLN A 133 -7.24 -15.63 -13.38
N VAL A 134 -6.38 -15.51 -12.37
CA VAL A 134 -6.65 -14.70 -11.17
C VAL A 134 -6.73 -13.22 -11.54
N HIS A 135 -5.76 -12.74 -12.32
CA HIS A 135 -5.70 -11.36 -12.81
C HIS A 135 -6.97 -10.99 -13.57
N ASP A 136 -7.33 -11.77 -14.59
CA ASP A 136 -8.49 -11.48 -15.44
C ASP A 136 -9.79 -11.56 -14.65
N PHE A 137 -9.88 -12.50 -13.70
CA PHE A 137 -11.03 -12.62 -12.83
C PHE A 137 -11.20 -11.39 -11.91
N ILE A 138 -10.13 -10.97 -11.24
CA ILE A 138 -10.14 -9.78 -10.37
C ILE A 138 -10.44 -8.52 -11.20
N ALA A 139 -9.84 -8.39 -12.38
CA ALA A 139 -10.06 -7.26 -13.29
C ALA A 139 -11.50 -7.21 -13.85
N SER A 140 -12.19 -8.34 -13.93
CA SER A 140 -13.61 -8.40 -14.34
C SER A 140 -14.60 -7.94 -13.28
N GLN A 141 -14.15 -7.80 -12.02
CA GLN A 141 -15.01 -7.30 -10.94
C GLN A 141 -15.28 -5.81 -11.07
N LYS A 142 -16.30 -5.31 -10.36
CA LYS A 142 -16.62 -3.88 -10.31
C LYS A 142 -15.36 -3.08 -9.95
N GLN A 143 -15.01 -2.07 -10.74
CA GLN A 143 -13.82 -1.25 -10.46
C GLN A 143 -14.00 -0.34 -9.24
N ARG A 144 -15.25 0.03 -8.91
CA ARG A 144 -15.55 0.97 -7.83
C ARG A 144 -16.89 0.67 -7.17
N VAL A 145 -16.96 0.98 -5.88
CA VAL A 145 -18.19 1.00 -5.09
C VAL A 145 -18.39 2.42 -4.54
N TYR A 146 -19.63 2.89 -4.44
CA TYR A 146 -19.97 4.21 -3.89
C TYR A 146 -20.02 4.21 -2.35
N ALA A 147 -19.75 3.07 -1.71
CA ALA A 147 -19.75 2.87 -0.27
C ALA A 147 -18.79 1.73 0.11
N LEU A 148 -18.29 1.74 1.36
CA LEU A 148 -17.44 0.68 1.91
C LEU A 148 -18.20 -0.34 2.77
N ASP A 149 -19.54 -0.31 2.76
CA ASP A 149 -20.34 -1.08 3.72
C ASP A 149 -20.18 -2.59 3.57
N ASN A 150 -20.12 -3.08 2.33
CA ASN A 150 -19.89 -4.50 2.05
C ASN A 150 -18.49 -4.94 2.51
N PHE A 151 -17.47 -4.14 2.20
CA PHE A 151 -16.10 -4.47 2.61
C PHE A 151 -15.91 -4.37 4.13
N LYS A 152 -16.50 -3.37 4.78
CA LYS A 152 -16.51 -3.27 6.25
C LYS A 152 -17.22 -4.46 6.90
N ARG A 153 -18.35 -4.90 6.35
CA ARG A 153 -19.08 -6.09 6.83
C ARG A 153 -18.23 -7.35 6.65
N PHE A 154 -17.65 -7.55 5.47
CA PHE A 154 -16.74 -8.65 5.17
C PHE A 154 -15.56 -8.70 6.16
N MET A 155 -14.86 -7.58 6.35
CA MET A 155 -13.71 -7.51 7.25
C MET A 155 -14.09 -7.74 8.71
N LYS A 156 -15.27 -7.24 9.14
CA LYS A 156 -15.83 -7.53 10.46
C LYS A 156 -16.13 -9.01 10.63
N ASP A 157 -16.74 -9.65 9.63
CA ASP A 157 -17.05 -11.08 9.66
C ASP A 157 -15.77 -11.92 9.60
N MET A 158 -14.69 -11.44 8.99
CA MET A 158 -13.35 -12.02 9.09
C MET A 158 -12.69 -11.79 10.46
N GLY A 159 -13.35 -11.11 11.40
CA GLY A 159 -12.80 -10.84 12.73
C GLY A 159 -11.81 -9.68 12.78
N ASN A 160 -11.83 -8.81 11.77
CA ASN A 160 -10.97 -7.63 11.58
C ASN A 160 -9.47 -7.94 11.57
N PRO A 161 -8.96 -8.79 10.64
CA PRO A 161 -7.54 -9.18 10.59
C PRO A 161 -6.58 -7.99 10.45
N GLN A 162 -7.01 -6.90 9.82
CA GLN A 162 -6.19 -5.71 9.61
C GLN A 162 -5.67 -5.06 10.91
N ILE A 163 -6.29 -5.33 12.06
CA ILE A 163 -5.83 -4.80 13.36
C ILE A 163 -4.49 -5.40 13.81
N LEU A 164 -4.06 -6.51 13.20
CA LEU A 164 -2.76 -7.13 13.47
C LEU A 164 -1.60 -6.37 12.81
N LEU A 165 -1.88 -5.48 11.87
CA LEU A 165 -0.88 -4.72 11.13
C LEU A 165 -0.57 -3.39 11.82
N LYS A 166 0.72 -3.14 12.10
CA LYS A 166 1.23 -1.80 12.40
C LYS A 166 1.29 -1.01 11.10
N SER A 167 0.28 -0.19 10.85
CA SER A 167 0.10 0.44 9.54
C SER A 167 0.42 1.94 9.51
N ILE A 168 0.84 2.41 8.34
CA ILE A 168 1.04 3.83 7.99
C ILE A 168 0.17 4.10 6.75
N HIS A 169 -0.63 5.16 6.76
CA HIS A 169 -1.60 5.43 5.69
C HIS A 169 -1.27 6.71 4.92
N ILE A 170 -0.95 6.60 3.63
CA ILE A 170 -0.46 7.70 2.81
C ILE A 170 -1.50 8.08 1.74
N GLY A 171 -2.12 9.25 1.92
CA GLY A 171 -2.99 9.90 0.94
C GLY A 171 -2.30 11.06 0.21
N GLY A 172 -3.06 11.74 -0.65
CA GLY A 172 -2.60 12.89 -1.44
C GLY A 172 -2.84 12.78 -2.95
N THR A 173 -2.50 13.81 -3.70
CA THR A 173 -2.59 13.82 -5.17
C THR A 173 -1.31 13.23 -5.76
N ASN A 174 -0.17 13.91 -5.60
CA ASN A 174 1.12 13.50 -6.16
C ASN A 174 2.12 13.09 -5.07
N GLY A 175 3.05 12.17 -5.36
CA GLY A 175 4.14 11.82 -4.45
C GLY A 175 3.82 10.75 -3.39
N LYS A 176 2.60 10.18 -3.39
CA LYS A 176 2.17 9.10 -2.48
C LYS A 176 3.12 7.90 -2.54
N GLY A 177 3.21 7.25 -3.71
CA GLY A 177 4.14 6.14 -3.93
C GLY A 177 5.62 6.47 -3.63
N SER A 178 6.11 7.68 -3.95
CA SER A 178 7.48 8.10 -3.60
C SER A 178 7.68 8.20 -2.08
N THR A 179 6.73 8.77 -1.36
CA THR A 179 6.77 8.87 0.11
C THR A 179 6.75 7.48 0.74
N THR A 180 5.85 6.61 0.27
CA THR A 180 5.81 5.19 0.65
C THR A 180 7.14 4.48 0.39
N ASN A 181 7.78 4.77 -0.75
CA ASN A 181 9.07 4.19 -1.13
C ASN A 181 10.21 4.64 -0.20
N TYR A 182 10.25 5.92 0.18
CA TYR A 182 11.23 6.44 1.14
C TYR A 182 11.06 5.81 2.52
N ILE A 183 9.82 5.77 3.04
CA ILE A 183 9.51 5.11 4.33
C ILE A 183 9.95 3.65 4.30
N ARG A 184 9.59 2.92 3.24
CA ARG A 184 9.97 1.52 3.06
C ARG A 184 11.48 1.36 3.09
N SER A 185 12.20 2.14 2.28
CA SER A 185 13.66 2.05 2.16
C SER A 185 14.38 2.30 3.48
N VAL A 186 13.99 3.35 4.21
CA VAL A 186 14.56 3.65 5.55
C VAL A 186 14.28 2.53 6.54
N LEU A 187 13.02 2.07 6.62
CA LEU A 187 12.68 1.01 7.57
C LEU A 187 13.34 -0.33 7.22
N GLN A 188 13.51 -0.64 5.94
CA GLN A 188 14.28 -1.80 5.50
C GLN A 188 15.76 -1.68 5.90
N ASN A 189 16.37 -0.51 5.71
CA ASN A 189 17.76 -0.25 6.11
C ASN A 189 17.93 -0.34 7.65
N ALA A 190 16.88 0.04 8.39
CA ALA A 190 16.78 -0.16 9.84
C ALA A 190 16.57 -1.62 10.28
N GLY A 191 16.45 -2.57 9.35
CA GLY A 191 16.32 -4.00 9.62
C GLY A 191 14.88 -4.50 9.79
N TYR A 192 13.88 -3.67 9.54
CA TYR A 192 12.47 -4.07 9.60
C TYR A 192 12.02 -4.79 8.33
N LYS A 193 11.10 -5.74 8.49
CA LYS A 193 10.36 -6.35 7.38
C LYS A 193 9.18 -5.44 7.02
N VAL A 194 9.25 -4.75 5.87
CA VAL A 194 8.28 -3.71 5.52
C VAL A 194 7.43 -4.15 4.34
N ALA A 195 6.12 -4.07 4.51
CA ALA A 195 5.16 -4.24 3.44
C ALA A 195 4.71 -2.90 2.85
N THR A 196 4.42 -2.86 1.56
CA THR A 196 3.82 -1.71 0.89
C THR A 196 2.69 -2.12 -0.02
N PHE A 197 1.57 -1.41 0.04
CA PHE A 197 0.49 -1.48 -0.94
C PHE A 197 0.46 -0.17 -1.74
N THR A 198 0.69 -0.22 -3.05
CA THR A 198 0.89 0.97 -3.91
C THR A 198 0.13 0.88 -5.23
N SER A 199 -0.41 2.00 -5.71
CA SER A 199 -1.23 2.07 -6.94
C SER A 199 -1.08 3.43 -7.65
N PRO A 200 -1.10 3.49 -9.00
CA PRO A 200 -1.12 2.35 -9.92
C PRO A 200 0.22 1.62 -9.98
N VAL A 201 0.19 0.38 -10.48
CA VAL A 201 1.39 -0.43 -10.75
C VAL A 201 2.07 0.03 -12.05
N LEU A 202 3.36 -0.28 -12.22
CA LEU A 202 4.07 0.08 -13.45
C LEU A 202 4.03 -1.06 -14.48
N VAL A 203 4.51 -2.27 -14.18
CA VAL A 203 4.61 -3.33 -15.20
C VAL A 203 3.61 -4.46 -14.96
N THR A 204 3.56 -5.02 -13.76
CA THR A 204 2.68 -6.15 -13.44
C THR A 204 1.78 -5.84 -12.25
N ARG A 205 0.55 -6.37 -12.24
CA ARG A 205 -0.39 -6.16 -11.11
C ARG A 205 0.09 -6.78 -9.80
N LEU A 206 1.01 -7.77 -9.85
CA LEU A 206 1.69 -8.30 -8.67
C LEU A 206 2.38 -7.19 -7.87
N GLU A 207 2.86 -6.14 -8.53
CA GLU A 207 3.50 -4.99 -7.88
C GLU A 207 2.61 -4.26 -6.88
N ILE A 208 1.29 -4.43 -6.93
CA ILE A 208 0.38 -3.70 -6.06
C ILE A 208 0.68 -3.92 -4.58
N MET A 209 1.25 -5.08 -4.22
CA MET A 209 1.65 -5.42 -2.87
C MET A 209 3.07 -6.01 -2.85
N ARG A 210 3.93 -5.47 -1.97
CA ARG A 210 5.34 -5.85 -1.86
C ARG A 210 5.73 -6.08 -0.41
N ILE A 211 6.73 -6.92 -0.19
CA ILE A 211 7.46 -7.07 1.07
C ILE A 211 8.94 -6.86 0.76
N ASN A 212 9.59 -5.93 1.45
CA ASN A 212 10.99 -5.59 1.22
C ASN A 212 11.33 -5.29 -0.25
N ASN A 213 10.44 -4.56 -0.92
CA ASN A 213 10.48 -4.24 -2.35
C ASN A 213 10.34 -5.43 -3.32
N GLN A 214 10.07 -6.64 -2.82
CA GLN A 214 9.72 -7.81 -3.63
C GLN A 214 8.20 -7.94 -3.70
N HIS A 215 7.65 -7.96 -4.91
CA HIS A 215 6.21 -8.13 -5.08
C HIS A 215 5.75 -9.54 -4.75
N ILE A 216 4.46 -9.69 -4.46
CA ILE A 216 3.84 -11.01 -4.25
C ILE A 216 4.12 -11.92 -5.45
N GLN A 217 4.37 -13.21 -5.18
CA GLN A 217 4.63 -14.22 -6.20
C GLN A 217 3.32 -14.80 -6.74
N GLU A 218 3.37 -15.37 -7.95
CA GLU A 218 2.20 -15.91 -8.63
C GLU A 218 1.52 -17.03 -7.84
N ASP A 219 2.29 -17.93 -7.25
CA ASP A 219 1.79 -19.04 -6.44
C ASP A 219 1.06 -18.54 -5.19
N GLU A 220 1.57 -17.50 -4.54
CA GLU A 220 0.93 -16.90 -3.37
C GLU A 220 -0.41 -16.24 -3.72
N ILE A 221 -0.47 -15.42 -4.77
CA ILE A 221 -1.73 -14.77 -5.15
C ILE A 221 -2.77 -15.80 -5.63
N ILE A 222 -2.35 -16.88 -6.30
CA ILE A 222 -3.22 -18.01 -6.66
C ILE A 222 -3.76 -18.70 -5.40
N ALA A 223 -2.92 -18.91 -4.38
CA ALA A 223 -3.35 -19.51 -3.12
C ALA A 223 -4.41 -18.65 -2.42
N TYR A 224 -4.17 -17.34 -2.28
CA TYR A 224 -5.15 -16.42 -1.68
C TYR A 224 -6.46 -16.35 -2.48
N ALA A 225 -6.37 -16.26 -3.81
CA ALA A 225 -7.55 -16.22 -4.67
C ALA A 225 -8.37 -17.50 -4.55
N ASN A 226 -7.76 -18.68 -4.67
CA ASN A 226 -8.47 -19.94 -4.50
C ASN A 226 -9.08 -20.07 -3.10
N ARG A 227 -8.41 -19.56 -2.06
CA ARG A 227 -8.91 -19.68 -0.68
C ARG A 227 -10.10 -18.76 -0.38
N TYR A 228 -10.10 -17.54 -0.91
CA TYR A 228 -11.01 -16.49 -0.44
C TYR A 228 -11.95 -15.92 -1.49
N MET A 229 -11.75 -16.18 -2.78
CA MET A 229 -12.49 -15.50 -3.84
C MET A 229 -14.00 -15.72 -3.73
N ASP A 230 -14.44 -16.95 -3.44
CA ASP A 230 -15.88 -17.23 -3.32
C ASP A 230 -16.51 -16.43 -2.17
N LEU A 231 -15.80 -16.29 -1.04
CA LEU A 231 -16.24 -15.42 0.06
C LEU A 231 -16.25 -13.95 -0.35
N CYS A 232 -15.26 -13.48 -1.12
CA CYS A 232 -15.28 -12.11 -1.65
C CYS A 232 -16.48 -11.85 -2.56
N LEU A 233 -16.89 -12.83 -3.37
CA LEU A 233 -18.03 -12.73 -4.27
C LEU A 233 -19.37 -12.71 -3.53
N GLU A 234 -19.52 -13.45 -2.44
CA GLU A 234 -20.71 -13.42 -1.58
C GLU A 234 -21.01 -12.02 -1.02
N TYR A 235 -19.97 -11.20 -0.83
CA TYR A 235 -20.09 -9.82 -0.36
C TYR A 235 -20.07 -8.79 -1.51
N GLU A 236 -20.00 -9.25 -2.76
CA GLU A 236 -19.87 -8.42 -3.95
C GLU A 236 -18.70 -7.43 -3.88
N LEU A 237 -17.54 -7.87 -3.37
CA LEU A 237 -16.37 -7.01 -3.28
C LEU A 237 -15.89 -6.56 -4.66
N SER A 238 -15.49 -5.29 -4.76
CA SER A 238 -14.84 -4.72 -5.94
C SER A 238 -13.42 -5.25 -6.14
N MET A 239 -12.88 -5.02 -7.33
CA MET A 239 -11.49 -5.33 -7.67
C MET A 239 -10.50 -4.83 -6.60
N PHE A 240 -10.62 -3.57 -6.21
CA PHE A 240 -9.70 -2.94 -5.27
C PHE A 240 -9.89 -3.42 -3.82
N GLU A 241 -11.12 -3.71 -3.40
CA GLU A 241 -11.39 -4.28 -2.07
C GLU A 241 -10.80 -5.70 -1.94
N ILE A 242 -10.90 -6.51 -3.00
CA ILE A 242 -10.28 -7.85 -3.05
C ILE A 242 -8.76 -7.72 -2.91
N GLU A 243 -8.14 -6.80 -3.64
CA GLU A 243 -6.69 -6.59 -3.60
C GLU A 243 -6.21 -6.11 -2.22
N VAL A 244 -6.94 -5.17 -1.60
CA VAL A 244 -6.63 -4.69 -0.24
C VAL A 244 -6.76 -5.82 0.77
N PHE A 245 -7.79 -6.65 0.66
CA PHE A 245 -7.95 -7.82 1.52
C PHE A 245 -6.80 -8.83 1.36
N ILE A 246 -6.48 -9.21 0.12
CA ILE A 246 -5.37 -10.14 -0.16
C ILE A 246 -4.06 -9.56 0.39
N ALA A 247 -3.80 -8.26 0.21
CA ALA A 247 -2.62 -7.60 0.75
C ALA A 247 -2.56 -7.69 2.28
N ILE A 248 -3.68 -7.46 2.98
CA ILE A 248 -3.76 -7.59 4.43
C ILE A 248 -3.40 -9.01 4.87
N MET A 249 -4.00 -10.03 4.24
CA MET A 249 -3.72 -11.43 4.58
C MET A 249 -2.28 -11.83 4.26
N PHE A 250 -1.74 -11.36 3.14
CA PHE A 250 -0.35 -11.55 2.73
C PHE A 250 0.63 -10.94 3.74
N PHE A 251 0.41 -9.69 4.14
CA PHE A 251 1.26 -8.99 5.10
C PHE A 251 1.24 -9.64 6.49
N ILE A 252 0.06 -10.10 6.91
CA ILE A 252 -0.13 -10.81 8.19
C ILE A 252 0.59 -12.17 8.16
N LYS A 253 0.39 -12.99 7.12
CA LYS A 253 1.05 -14.30 6.97
C LYS A 253 2.56 -14.17 7.07
N HIS A 254 3.10 -13.14 6.43
CA HIS A 254 4.53 -12.85 6.42
C HIS A 254 5.05 -12.12 7.66
N ARG A 255 4.20 -11.81 8.64
CA ARG A 255 4.57 -11.18 9.92
C ARG A 255 5.38 -9.89 9.75
N VAL A 256 4.97 -9.06 8.79
CA VAL A 256 5.68 -7.80 8.50
C VAL A 256 5.70 -6.89 9.72
N ASP A 257 6.80 -6.18 9.93
CA ASP A 257 6.98 -5.22 11.02
C ASP A 257 6.05 -4.03 10.87
N PHE A 258 6.02 -3.47 9.66
CA PHE A 258 5.21 -2.33 9.27
C PHE A 258 4.55 -2.57 7.91
N ALA A 259 3.33 -2.05 7.73
CA ALA A 259 2.61 -2.06 6.46
C ALA A 259 2.24 -0.64 6.04
N VAL A 260 2.78 -0.17 4.92
CA VAL A 260 2.49 1.17 4.38
C VAL A 260 1.44 1.04 3.28
N PHE A 261 0.28 1.65 3.47
CA PHE A 261 -0.80 1.66 2.48
C PHE A 261 -0.88 3.02 1.79
N GLU A 262 -0.72 3.03 0.47
CA GLU A 262 -1.07 4.17 -0.37
C GLU A 262 -2.57 4.13 -0.70
N VAL A 263 -3.24 5.24 -0.49
CA VAL A 263 -4.64 5.44 -0.90
C VAL A 263 -4.74 5.36 -2.42
N GLY A 264 -5.66 4.56 -2.94
CA GLY A 264 -5.91 4.46 -4.37
C GLY A 264 -6.57 5.72 -4.94
N LEU A 265 -7.72 6.11 -4.39
CA LEU A 265 -8.47 7.29 -4.82
C LEU A 265 -9.24 7.95 -3.66
N GLY A 266 -9.13 9.27 -3.56
CA GLY A 266 -9.84 10.03 -2.53
C GLY A 266 -9.25 9.76 -1.14
N GLY A 267 -10.01 9.14 -0.26
CA GLY A 267 -9.61 8.86 1.13
C GLY A 267 -10.73 8.18 1.91
N ASP A 268 -11.85 8.89 2.14
CA ASP A 268 -12.95 8.40 3.00
C ASP A 268 -13.53 7.03 2.54
N LEU A 269 -13.81 6.92 1.25
CA LEU A 269 -14.39 5.73 0.62
C LEU A 269 -13.35 4.82 -0.04
N ASP A 270 -12.07 5.04 0.21
CA ASP A 270 -11.00 4.18 -0.31
C ASP A 270 -10.94 2.87 0.49
N ALA A 271 -10.78 1.72 -0.19
CA ALA A 271 -10.74 0.42 0.47
C ALA A 271 -9.62 0.33 1.53
N THR A 272 -8.49 1.03 1.34
CA THR A 272 -7.41 1.07 2.33
C THR A 272 -7.82 1.77 3.63
N ASN A 273 -8.88 2.58 3.63
CA ASN A 273 -9.40 3.27 4.82
C ASN A 273 -10.05 2.33 5.86
N ILE A 274 -10.01 1.01 5.62
CA ILE A 274 -10.37 -0.04 6.57
C ILE A 274 -9.33 -0.24 7.68
N ILE A 275 -8.08 0.18 7.44
CA ILE A 275 -6.98 0.06 8.41
C ILE A 275 -7.13 1.08 9.54
N TYR A 276 -6.46 0.80 10.66
CA TYR A 276 -6.32 1.73 11.78
C TYR A 276 -4.83 2.01 11.98
N PRO A 277 -4.29 3.06 11.35
CA PRO A 277 -2.85 3.28 11.29
C PRO A 277 -2.32 3.97 12.54
N MET A 278 -1.01 3.86 12.76
CA MET A 278 -0.30 4.61 13.80
C MET A 278 -0.19 6.09 13.43
N ILE A 279 -0.21 6.39 12.13
CA ILE A 279 -0.12 7.74 11.57
C ILE A 279 -0.71 7.76 10.16
N CYS A 280 -1.46 8.83 9.87
CA CYS A 280 -1.97 9.14 8.55
C CYS A 280 -1.16 10.30 7.96
N ALA A 281 -1.01 10.33 6.64
CA ALA A 281 -0.34 11.44 5.96
C ALA A 281 -1.02 11.83 4.66
N ASN A 282 -0.84 13.09 4.25
CA ASN A 282 -1.25 13.59 2.95
C ASN A 282 -0.13 14.39 2.31
N THR A 283 0.32 13.94 1.15
CA THR A 283 1.46 14.54 0.44
C THR A 283 1.17 15.98 0.03
N ASN A 284 0.16 16.17 -0.80
CA ASN A 284 -0.31 17.45 -1.34
C ASN A 284 -1.69 17.27 -1.96
N ILE A 285 -2.31 18.40 -2.28
CA ILE A 285 -3.59 18.55 -2.97
C ILE A 285 -3.34 19.23 -4.31
N GLY A 286 -3.79 18.57 -5.37
CA GLY A 286 -3.82 19.07 -6.73
C GLY A 286 -5.14 18.71 -7.41
N LEU A 287 -5.48 19.42 -8.50
CA LEU A 287 -6.69 19.16 -9.29
C LEU A 287 -6.52 17.87 -10.09
N ASP A 288 -7.01 16.78 -9.49
CA ASP A 288 -6.99 15.45 -10.09
C ASP A 288 -8.26 14.69 -9.75
N HIS A 289 -8.73 13.86 -10.67
CA HIS A 289 -9.99 13.13 -10.55
C HIS A 289 -11.20 14.04 -10.22
N VAL A 290 -11.27 15.19 -10.90
CA VAL A 290 -12.25 16.26 -10.61
C VAL A 290 -13.71 15.80 -10.72
N GLU A 291 -14.00 14.85 -11.61
CA GLU A 291 -15.31 14.22 -11.75
C GLU A 291 -15.79 13.51 -10.47
N TYR A 292 -14.85 13.11 -9.60
CA TYR A 292 -15.13 12.28 -8.44
C TYR A 292 -14.83 12.96 -7.10
N LEU A 293 -13.82 13.82 -7.06
CA LEU A 293 -13.33 14.43 -5.82
C LEU A 293 -13.78 15.89 -5.67
N GLY A 294 -14.37 16.48 -6.71
CA GLY A 294 -14.72 17.88 -6.79
C GLY A 294 -13.74 18.70 -7.63
N ASN A 295 -14.14 19.93 -7.95
CA ASN A 295 -13.42 20.84 -8.85
C ASN A 295 -12.69 21.98 -8.11
N THR A 296 -12.60 21.90 -6.78
CA THR A 296 -11.89 22.87 -5.93
C THR A 296 -10.90 22.14 -5.02
N TYR A 297 -9.82 22.83 -4.65
CA TYR A 297 -8.81 22.26 -3.76
C TYR A 297 -9.41 21.87 -2.39
N GLU A 298 -10.37 22.63 -1.87
CA GLU A 298 -11.04 22.37 -0.59
C GLU A 298 -11.91 21.11 -0.63
N GLN A 299 -12.62 20.85 -1.73
CA GLN A 299 -13.40 19.62 -1.91
C GLN A 299 -12.49 18.39 -1.97
N ILE A 300 -11.39 18.50 -2.72
CA ILE A 300 -10.40 17.42 -2.85
C ILE A 300 -9.71 17.18 -1.51
N ALA A 301 -9.32 18.25 -0.80
CA ALA A 301 -8.73 18.20 0.53
C ALA A 301 -9.68 17.49 1.52
N ARG A 302 -10.96 17.85 1.54
CA ARG A 302 -11.96 17.23 2.42
C ARG A 302 -12.08 15.73 2.17
N THR A 303 -12.13 15.32 0.90
CA THR A 303 -12.24 13.91 0.55
C THR A 303 -10.99 13.11 0.94
N LYS A 304 -9.80 13.67 0.69
CA LYS A 304 -8.52 13.04 1.03
C LYS A 304 -8.24 13.00 2.53
N ALA A 305 -8.75 13.97 3.29
CA ALA A 305 -8.70 13.98 4.76
C ALA A 305 -9.64 12.96 5.40
N GLY A 306 -10.47 12.25 4.63
CA GLY A 306 -11.29 11.12 5.14
C GLY A 306 -10.49 9.94 5.68
N ILE A 307 -9.17 9.94 5.51
CA ILE A 307 -8.27 8.96 6.15
C ILE A 307 -7.92 9.32 7.61
N VAL A 308 -8.19 10.54 8.06
CA VAL A 308 -7.93 10.96 9.44
C VAL A 308 -8.77 10.07 10.37
N LYS A 309 -8.13 9.54 11.41
CA LYS A 309 -8.79 8.72 12.43
C LYS A 309 -8.75 9.44 13.77
N GLU A 310 -9.74 9.14 14.60
CA GLU A 310 -9.84 9.64 15.96
C GLU A 310 -8.54 9.40 16.75
N GLY A 311 -7.95 10.47 17.27
CA GLY A 311 -6.73 10.43 18.09
C GLY A 311 -5.43 10.05 17.34
N ILE A 312 -5.50 9.77 16.04
CA ILE A 312 -4.32 9.37 15.24
C ILE A 312 -3.72 10.60 14.58
N PRO A 313 -2.40 10.86 14.71
CA PRO A 313 -1.74 12.00 14.07
C PRO A 313 -1.91 12.03 12.55
N TYR A 314 -2.04 13.24 12.00
CA TYR A 314 -2.13 13.51 10.58
C TYR A 314 -0.99 14.42 10.13
N VAL A 315 -0.10 13.91 9.28
CA VAL A 315 1.04 14.66 8.75
C VAL A 315 0.74 15.18 7.34
N THR A 316 1.09 16.41 7.00
CA THR A 316 0.90 16.92 5.64
C THR A 316 2.08 17.71 5.10
N GLY A 317 2.34 17.51 3.80
CA GLY A 317 3.24 18.34 3.00
C GLY A 317 2.53 19.46 2.23
N GLU A 318 1.21 19.62 2.39
CA GLU A 318 0.45 20.68 1.75
C GLU A 318 0.78 22.05 2.33
N LYS A 319 0.73 23.09 1.49
CA LYS A 319 1.05 24.48 1.83
C LYS A 319 -0.07 25.46 1.54
N LYS A 320 -1.07 25.09 0.74
CA LYS A 320 -2.24 25.90 0.41
C LYS A 320 -3.10 26.11 1.65
N SER A 321 -3.32 27.37 1.99
CA SER A 321 -4.06 27.79 3.19
C SER A 321 -5.48 27.20 3.25
N GLU A 322 -6.16 27.15 2.12
CA GLU A 322 -7.52 26.64 1.98
C GLU A 322 -7.60 25.13 2.26
N CYS A 323 -6.58 24.36 1.87
CA CYS A 323 -6.46 22.94 2.19
C CYS A 323 -6.10 22.73 3.66
N LEU A 324 -5.14 23.50 4.17
CA LEU A 324 -4.69 23.42 5.57
C LEU A 324 -5.83 23.73 6.53
N ASN A 325 -6.68 24.72 6.22
CA ASN A 325 -7.87 25.03 7.00
C ASN A 325 -8.85 23.85 7.03
N VAL A 326 -9.03 23.13 5.91
CA VAL A 326 -9.87 21.92 5.87
C VAL A 326 -9.28 20.82 6.77
N PHE A 327 -7.97 20.59 6.67
CA PHE A 327 -7.29 19.58 7.49
C PHE A 327 -7.38 19.90 8.98
N GLN A 328 -7.10 21.15 9.38
CA GLN A 328 -7.19 21.58 10.77
C GLN A 328 -8.59 21.34 11.33
N ASN A 329 -9.63 21.77 10.62
CA ASN A 329 -11.02 21.58 11.05
C ASN A 329 -11.41 20.10 11.23
N ILE A 330 -10.88 19.20 10.41
CA ILE A 330 -11.15 17.75 10.52
C ILE A 330 -10.35 17.15 11.67
N CYS A 331 -9.08 17.53 11.79
CA CYS A 331 -8.19 17.08 12.84
C CYS A 331 -8.72 17.48 14.22
N ASP A 332 -9.18 18.72 14.40
CA ASP A 332 -9.78 19.22 15.64
C ASP A 332 -11.03 18.40 16.03
N LYS A 333 -11.90 18.09 15.07
CA LYS A 333 -13.12 17.30 15.30
C LYS A 333 -12.83 15.86 15.71
N LEU A 334 -11.72 15.30 15.26
CA LEU A 334 -11.29 13.93 15.51
C LEU A 334 -10.18 13.85 16.57
N HIS A 335 -9.92 14.95 17.29
CA HIS A 335 -8.85 15.06 18.29
C HIS A 335 -7.50 14.52 17.79
N SER A 336 -7.22 14.72 16.49
CA SER A 336 -6.05 14.26 15.78
C SER A 336 -5.00 15.38 15.73
N PRO A 337 -3.75 15.14 16.14
CA PRO A 337 -2.68 16.12 15.96
C PRO A 337 -2.39 16.37 14.47
N LEU A 338 -2.52 17.62 14.02
CA LEU A 338 -2.07 18.03 12.69
C LEU A 338 -0.58 18.43 12.73
N ILE A 339 0.24 17.77 11.91
CA ILE A 339 1.68 18.01 11.80
C ILE A 339 1.98 18.46 10.37
N GLN A 340 2.54 19.65 10.21
CA GLN A 340 2.98 20.14 8.90
C GLN A 340 4.48 19.91 8.73
N THR A 341 4.91 19.57 7.52
CA THR A 341 6.34 19.51 7.22
C THR A 341 6.98 20.88 7.39
N ARG A 342 8.23 20.87 7.85
CA ARG A 342 9.01 22.10 8.05
C ARG A 342 9.48 22.67 6.72
N HIS A 343 10.02 23.88 6.75
CA HIS A 343 10.71 24.43 5.60
C HIS A 343 11.95 23.59 5.26
N ILE A 344 12.19 23.37 3.96
CA ILE A 344 13.37 22.67 3.45
C ILE A 344 14.41 23.71 3.09
N GLU A 345 15.65 23.53 3.56
CA GLU A 345 16.73 24.50 3.39
C GLU A 345 17.80 23.96 2.43
N ASN A 346 18.61 24.86 1.87
CA ASN A 346 19.84 24.54 1.13
C ASN A 346 19.70 23.46 0.04
N ILE A 347 18.61 23.48 -0.73
CA ILE A 347 18.44 22.57 -1.87
C ILE A 347 19.51 22.87 -2.92
N GLN A 348 20.35 21.88 -3.21
CA GLN A 348 21.40 21.94 -4.22
C GLN A 348 21.28 20.77 -5.19
N ASP A 349 21.40 21.08 -6.47
CA ASP A 349 21.31 20.14 -7.57
C ASP A 349 22.69 19.92 -8.18
N HIS A 350 23.17 18.68 -8.08
CA HIS A 350 24.49 18.28 -8.56
C HIS A 350 24.41 17.48 -9.87
N GLY A 351 23.32 17.63 -10.62
CA GLY A 351 23.11 17.03 -11.94
C GLY A 351 22.57 15.59 -11.91
N HIS A 352 23.13 14.72 -11.06
CA HIS A 352 22.69 13.33 -10.89
C HIS A 352 22.08 13.02 -9.52
N TYR A 353 22.29 13.89 -8.55
CA TYR A 353 21.77 13.76 -7.19
C TYR A 353 21.45 15.14 -6.61
N LEU A 354 20.58 15.16 -5.61
CA LEU A 354 20.19 16.36 -4.87
C LEU A 354 20.70 16.27 -3.44
N THR A 355 21.07 17.41 -2.87
CA THR A 355 21.27 17.56 -1.42
C THR A 355 20.36 18.65 -0.87
N TYR A 356 19.91 18.51 0.37
CA TYR A 356 19.14 19.53 1.06
C TYR A 356 19.22 19.34 2.58
N ASP A 357 18.88 20.37 3.33
CA ASP A 357 18.81 20.32 4.79
C ASP A 357 17.36 20.26 5.26
N TYR A 358 17.09 19.36 6.19
CA TYR A 358 15.77 19.23 6.84
C TYR A 358 15.91 18.75 8.27
N ARG A 359 15.30 19.48 9.21
CA ARG A 359 15.55 19.33 10.65
C ARG A 359 17.05 19.49 10.94
N HIS A 360 17.72 18.43 11.38
CA HIS A 360 19.16 18.38 11.64
C HIS A 360 19.90 17.50 10.62
N TYR A 361 19.20 17.01 9.60
CA TYR A 361 19.74 16.11 8.59
C TYR A 361 20.24 16.88 7.36
N HIS A 362 21.45 16.52 6.91
CA HIS A 362 21.93 16.83 5.57
C HIS A 362 21.60 15.65 4.65
N VAL A 363 20.51 15.76 3.90
CA VAL A 363 19.94 14.66 3.12
C VAL A 363 20.54 14.66 1.71
N ARG A 364 20.92 13.48 1.23
CA ARG A 364 21.28 13.24 -0.18
C ARG A 364 20.28 12.27 -0.80
N LEU A 365 19.74 12.63 -1.97
CA LEU A 365 18.85 11.78 -2.76
C LEU A 365 19.50 11.43 -4.10
N ASN A 366 19.42 10.16 -4.52
CA ASN A 366 19.91 9.72 -5.82
C ASN A 366 18.91 10.01 -6.96
N THR A 367 18.53 11.28 -7.08
CA THR A 367 17.62 11.79 -8.10
C THR A 367 17.88 13.27 -8.32
N SER A 368 17.46 13.75 -9.49
CA SER A 368 17.51 15.15 -9.89
C SER A 368 16.16 15.85 -9.83
N ALA A 369 15.12 15.15 -9.34
CA ALA A 369 13.78 15.71 -9.18
C ALA A 369 13.64 16.50 -7.89
N ILE A 370 13.53 17.83 -7.99
CA ILE A 370 13.45 18.74 -6.83
C ILE A 370 12.23 18.44 -5.96
N TYR A 371 11.12 17.99 -6.56
CA TYR A 371 9.91 17.62 -5.83
C TYR A 371 10.12 16.42 -4.88
N GLN A 372 11.16 15.60 -5.10
CA GLN A 372 11.48 14.49 -4.21
C GLN A 372 12.01 14.95 -2.85
N CYS A 373 12.56 16.17 -2.75
CA CYS A 373 12.90 16.78 -1.46
C CYS A 373 11.65 16.90 -0.56
N GLN A 374 10.48 17.25 -1.13
CA GLN A 374 9.23 17.36 -0.37
C GLN A 374 8.68 15.98 0.03
N ASN A 375 8.73 15.01 -0.88
CA ASN A 375 8.29 13.63 -0.58
C ASN A 375 9.16 12.98 0.51
N SER A 376 10.48 13.18 0.45
CA SER A 376 11.41 12.64 1.46
C SER A 376 11.33 13.41 2.78
N ALA A 377 11.14 14.73 2.78
CA ALA A 377 10.89 15.50 4.00
C ALA A 377 9.62 15.03 4.74
N LEU A 378 8.55 14.72 4.00
CA LEU A 378 7.34 14.13 4.58
C LEU A 378 7.60 12.74 5.15
N ALA A 379 8.36 11.90 4.45
CA ALA A 379 8.77 10.58 4.96
C ALA A 379 9.58 10.72 6.26
N ILE A 380 10.53 11.66 6.32
CA ILE A 380 11.31 11.97 7.53
C ILE A 380 10.36 12.38 8.65
N GLU A 381 9.41 13.29 8.42
CA GLU A 381 8.51 13.76 9.48
C GLU A 381 7.66 12.63 10.06
N ILE A 382 7.19 11.70 9.20
CA ILE A 382 6.46 10.50 9.62
C ILE A 382 7.35 9.58 10.47
N LEU A 383 8.56 9.30 10.00
CA LEU A 383 9.50 8.39 10.67
C LEU A 383 9.98 8.95 12.01
N GLU A 384 10.25 10.25 12.06
CA GLU A 384 10.65 10.96 13.28
C GLU A 384 9.54 10.93 14.32
N TYR A 385 8.29 11.16 13.93
CA TYR A 385 7.15 11.00 14.83
C TYR A 385 7.08 9.57 15.38
N LEU A 386 7.18 8.56 14.51
CA LEU A 386 7.09 7.17 14.95
C LEU A 386 8.26 6.78 15.87
N LYS A 387 9.44 7.35 15.67
CA LYS A 387 10.62 7.19 16.55
C LYS A 387 10.42 7.87 17.90
N GLU A 388 9.91 9.11 17.92
CA GLU A 388 9.64 9.88 19.14
C GLU A 388 8.63 9.19 20.07
N TYR A 389 7.62 8.54 19.48
CA TYR A 389 6.59 7.79 20.21
C TYR A 389 6.92 6.29 20.38
N GLU A 390 8.19 5.91 20.23
CA GLU A 390 8.72 4.56 20.50
C GLU A 390 8.06 3.43 19.69
N TYR A 391 7.44 3.74 18.53
CA TYR A 391 6.91 2.71 17.64
C TYR A 391 8.01 1.94 16.91
N LEU A 392 9.16 2.59 16.71
CA LEU A 392 10.33 2.08 15.99
C LEU A 392 11.62 2.78 16.44
N THR A 393 12.77 2.27 15.99
CA THR A 393 14.09 2.86 16.21
C THR A 393 14.94 2.75 14.96
N TYR A 394 15.79 3.74 14.71
CA TYR A 394 16.83 3.74 13.69
C TYR A 394 17.92 4.76 14.05
N THR A 395 19.12 4.55 13.52
CA THR A 395 20.21 5.54 13.56
C THR A 395 20.05 6.57 12.44
N ASP A 396 20.61 7.76 12.61
CA ASP A 396 20.60 8.79 11.57
C ASP A 396 21.25 8.29 10.26
N GLU A 397 22.28 7.46 10.37
CA GLU A 397 22.92 6.79 9.24
C GLU A 397 21.93 5.89 8.48
N GLN A 398 21.12 5.09 9.17
CA GLN A 398 20.12 4.22 8.54
C GLN A 398 19.03 5.04 7.82
N LEU A 399 18.64 6.19 8.39
CA LEU A 399 17.72 7.12 7.74
C LEU A 399 18.33 7.70 6.46
N LEU A 400 19.55 8.25 6.55
CA LEU A 400 20.21 8.88 5.40
C LEU A 400 20.52 7.87 4.29
N ASN A 401 21.04 6.68 4.63
CA ASN A 401 21.30 5.61 3.67
C ASN A 401 20.00 5.11 3.04
N GLY A 402 18.96 4.89 3.84
CA GLY A 402 17.66 4.46 3.33
C GLY A 402 17.04 5.46 2.34
N LEU A 403 17.16 6.77 2.61
CA LEU A 403 16.73 7.81 1.67
C LEU A 403 17.56 7.84 0.38
N LEU A 404 18.87 7.63 0.49
CA LEU A 404 19.79 7.58 -0.66
C LEU A 404 19.53 6.38 -1.57
N GLU A 405 19.27 5.20 -0.99
CA GLU A 405 19.04 3.92 -1.69
C GLU A 405 17.62 3.79 -2.27
N ALA A 406 16.70 4.67 -1.87
CA ALA A 406 15.32 4.63 -2.29
C ALA A 406 15.18 4.85 -3.81
N THR A 407 14.93 3.76 -4.53
CA THR A 407 14.66 3.78 -5.99
C THR A 407 13.17 3.58 -6.25
N TRP A 408 12.58 4.40 -7.13
CA TRP A 408 11.17 4.29 -7.50
C TRP A 408 11.00 4.50 -9.00
N ALA A 409 10.66 3.42 -9.70
CA ALA A 409 10.58 3.42 -11.15
C ALA A 409 9.52 4.41 -11.66
N GLY A 410 9.82 5.05 -12.79
CA GLY A 410 8.93 6.02 -13.44
C GLY A 410 8.82 7.37 -12.72
N ARG A 411 9.68 7.69 -11.73
CA ARG A 411 9.73 9.02 -11.08
C ARG A 411 11.08 9.71 -11.34
N PHE A 412 11.12 10.51 -12.40
CA PHE A 412 12.34 11.14 -12.90
C PHE A 412 13.51 10.14 -13.00
N GLU A 413 13.20 8.95 -13.50
CA GLU A 413 14.13 7.82 -13.58
C GLU A 413 14.98 7.96 -14.82
N THR A 414 16.29 8.03 -14.65
CA THR A 414 17.24 7.90 -15.77
C THR A 414 17.28 6.45 -16.23
N VAL A 415 16.73 6.17 -17.41
CA VAL A 415 16.72 4.84 -18.01
C VAL A 415 17.79 4.68 -19.08
N CYS A 416 18.39 5.77 -19.58
CA CYS A 416 19.53 5.72 -20.48
C CYS A 416 20.46 6.90 -20.29
N GLN A 417 21.78 6.66 -20.39
CA GLN A 417 22.81 7.70 -20.25
C GLN A 417 23.24 8.29 -21.61
N HIS A 418 23.25 7.46 -22.67
CA HIS A 418 23.70 7.86 -24.00
C HIS A 418 22.75 7.37 -25.11
N PRO A 419 21.82 8.23 -25.58
CA PRO A 419 21.54 9.58 -25.07
C PRO A 419 20.88 9.58 -23.69
N LEU A 420 20.85 10.73 -23.02
CA LEU A 420 20.21 10.83 -21.71
C LEU A 420 18.69 10.73 -21.86
N ILE A 421 18.09 9.62 -21.45
CA ILE A 421 16.64 9.40 -21.46
C ILE A 421 16.15 9.29 -20.02
N ILE A 422 15.24 10.20 -19.66
CA ILE A 422 14.62 10.28 -18.34
C ILE A 422 13.11 10.09 -18.48
N ILE A 423 12.51 9.24 -17.65
CA ILE A 423 11.07 8.99 -17.64
C ILE A 423 10.42 9.52 -16.36
N ASP A 424 9.23 10.10 -16.48
CA ASP A 424 8.48 10.64 -15.34
C ASP A 424 6.96 10.47 -15.49
N GLY A 425 6.30 9.94 -14.46
CA GLY A 425 4.87 9.65 -14.44
C GLY A 425 3.96 10.84 -14.12
N ALA A 426 4.41 12.09 -14.29
CA ALA A 426 3.58 13.29 -14.20
C ALA A 426 2.38 13.20 -15.16
N HIS A 427 1.17 13.44 -14.65
CA HIS A 427 -0.07 13.19 -15.39
C HIS A 427 -1.22 14.15 -15.02
N ASN A 428 -0.91 15.20 -14.28
CA ASN A 428 -1.84 16.28 -13.93
C ASN A 428 -1.06 17.60 -13.89
N LYS A 429 -1.76 18.72 -13.73
CA LYS A 429 -1.17 20.06 -13.77
C LYS A 429 -0.03 20.24 -12.77
N GLU A 430 -0.25 19.89 -11.51
CA GLU A 430 0.74 20.06 -10.44
C GLU A 430 1.94 19.13 -10.63
N GLY A 431 1.72 17.92 -11.15
CA GLY A 431 2.78 16.96 -11.47
C GLY A 431 3.65 17.44 -12.63
N ILE A 432 3.05 17.99 -13.68
CA ILE A 432 3.80 18.54 -14.82
C ILE A 432 4.54 19.83 -14.43
N GLU A 433 3.98 20.67 -13.56
CA GLU A 433 4.72 21.80 -12.98
C GLU A 433 5.95 21.31 -12.17
N ALA A 434 5.78 20.31 -11.33
CA ALA A 434 6.89 19.72 -10.57
C ALA A 434 7.97 19.11 -11.48
N PHE A 435 7.55 18.43 -12.55
CA PHE A 435 8.43 17.93 -13.61
C PHE A 435 9.16 19.09 -14.30
N TYR A 436 8.45 20.14 -14.72
CA TYR A 436 9.02 21.32 -15.37
C TYR A 436 10.12 21.96 -14.52
N GLN A 437 9.89 22.15 -13.22
CA GLN A 437 10.89 22.73 -12.32
C GLN A 437 12.17 21.89 -12.24
N SER A 438 12.06 20.58 -12.41
CA SER A 438 13.21 19.65 -12.41
C SER A 438 13.87 19.55 -13.79
N ALA A 439 13.10 19.72 -14.87
CA ALA A 439 13.55 19.56 -16.26
C ALA A 439 14.15 20.84 -16.86
N LYS A 440 13.76 22.04 -16.41
CA LYS A 440 14.17 23.33 -17.00
C LYS A 440 15.66 23.63 -16.98
N LYS A 441 16.44 22.88 -16.19
CA LYS A 441 17.91 22.99 -16.13
C LYS A 441 18.62 22.33 -17.30
N TYR A 442 17.96 21.42 -18.02
CA TYR A 442 18.53 20.72 -19.15
C TYR A 442 18.42 21.57 -20.42
N SER A 443 19.28 21.32 -21.40
CA SER A 443 19.32 21.98 -22.70
C SER A 443 19.18 20.94 -23.81
N HIS A 444 18.77 21.39 -25.01
CA HIS A 444 18.48 20.49 -26.14
C HIS A 444 17.51 19.40 -25.70
N ILE A 445 16.30 19.81 -25.32
CA ILE A 445 15.29 18.91 -24.78
C ILE A 445 14.40 18.40 -25.91
N LYS A 446 14.19 17.08 -25.96
CA LYS A 446 13.09 16.44 -26.69
C LYS A 446 12.11 15.83 -25.69
N ILE A 447 10.82 15.94 -25.96
CA ILE A 447 9.77 15.36 -25.10
C ILE A 447 8.92 14.39 -25.92
N ILE A 448 8.73 13.19 -25.38
CA ILE A 448 7.75 12.21 -25.87
C ILE A 448 6.62 12.15 -24.85
N PHE A 449 5.41 12.48 -25.30
CA PHE A 449 4.29 12.72 -24.42
C PHE A 449 3.06 11.89 -24.81
N SER A 450 2.45 11.26 -23.81
CA SER A 450 1.10 10.71 -23.92
C SER A 450 0.38 10.74 -22.59
N ALA A 451 -0.94 10.97 -22.61
CA ALA A 451 -1.74 11.15 -21.40
C ALA A 451 -3.11 10.47 -21.51
N LEU A 452 -3.84 10.44 -20.40
CA LEU A 452 -5.20 9.87 -20.35
C LEU A 452 -6.26 10.91 -20.71
N LYS A 453 -7.41 10.45 -21.21
CA LYS A 453 -8.57 11.26 -21.61
C LYS A 453 -9.14 12.13 -20.48
N ASP A 454 -9.04 11.67 -19.24
CA ASP A 454 -9.59 12.33 -18.04
C ASP A 454 -8.67 13.41 -17.45
N LYS A 455 -7.57 13.75 -18.13
CA LYS A 455 -6.59 14.74 -17.67
C LYS A 455 -6.71 16.05 -18.44
N ASP A 456 -6.30 17.14 -17.81
CA ASP A 456 -6.19 18.46 -18.45
C ASP A 456 -4.93 18.50 -19.36
N THR A 457 -5.01 17.82 -20.50
CA THR A 457 -3.88 17.68 -21.43
C THR A 457 -3.46 19.01 -22.04
N HIS A 458 -4.37 19.98 -22.14
CA HIS A 458 -4.08 21.33 -22.62
C HIS A 458 -3.12 22.06 -21.68
N ALA A 459 -3.47 22.17 -20.39
CA ALA A 459 -2.60 22.83 -19.40
C ALA A 459 -1.25 22.11 -19.23
N MET A 460 -1.25 20.77 -19.37
CA MET A 460 -0.02 19.99 -19.37
C MET A 460 0.87 20.35 -20.57
N MET A 461 0.30 20.41 -21.79
CA MET A 461 1.04 20.75 -23.01
C MET A 461 1.60 22.17 -22.98
N GLU A 462 0.81 23.16 -22.53
CA GLU A 462 1.27 24.54 -22.36
C GLU A 462 2.52 24.64 -21.48
N MET A 463 2.60 23.81 -20.43
CA MET A 463 3.76 23.78 -19.55
C MET A 463 4.97 23.10 -20.20
N LEU A 464 4.76 21.99 -20.91
CA LEU A 464 5.84 21.26 -21.60
C LEU A 464 6.47 22.12 -22.71
N LEU A 465 5.67 22.92 -23.43
CA LEU A 465 6.15 23.84 -24.47
C LEU A 465 7.07 24.96 -23.91
N LYS A 466 7.05 25.23 -22.61
CA LYS A 466 8.03 26.14 -21.99
C LYS A 466 9.44 25.55 -21.90
N LEU A 467 9.60 24.24 -22.09
CA LEU A 467 10.89 23.55 -22.09
C LEU A 467 11.47 23.44 -23.50
N THR A 468 10.64 23.16 -24.50
CA THR A 468 11.06 22.91 -25.87
C THR A 468 9.88 22.92 -26.84
N ASP A 469 10.17 23.24 -28.11
CA ASP A 469 9.26 23.03 -29.23
C ASP A 469 9.38 21.61 -29.84
N ASP A 470 10.42 20.83 -29.48
CA ASP A 470 10.60 19.45 -29.94
C ASP A 470 9.82 18.45 -29.09
N ILE A 471 8.50 18.50 -29.22
CA ILE A 471 7.57 17.58 -28.55
C ILE A 471 6.97 16.64 -29.58
N THR A 472 6.97 15.34 -29.29
CA THR A 472 6.26 14.31 -30.04
C THR A 472 5.15 13.72 -29.18
N VAL A 473 3.91 13.84 -29.65
CA VAL A 473 2.75 13.20 -29.02
C VAL A 473 2.52 11.81 -29.62
N CYS A 474 2.20 10.84 -28.76
CA CYS A 474 1.99 9.45 -29.15
C CYS A 474 0.70 8.86 -28.59
N GLU A 475 0.22 7.78 -29.20
CA GLU A 475 -0.82 6.90 -28.65
C GLU A 475 -0.16 5.69 -27.99
N PHE A 476 -0.87 5.00 -27.10
CA PHE A 476 -0.45 3.74 -26.51
C PHE A 476 -1.67 2.86 -26.21
N ASP A 477 -1.45 1.55 -26.08
CA ASP A 477 -2.56 0.61 -25.90
C ASP A 477 -3.12 0.67 -24.49
N PHE A 478 -4.13 1.52 -24.29
CA PHE A 478 -4.88 1.62 -23.06
C PHE A 478 -6.24 2.27 -23.33
N TYR A 479 -7.33 1.69 -22.81
CA TYR A 479 -8.70 2.15 -23.11
C TYR A 479 -8.96 3.63 -22.77
N ARG A 480 -8.20 4.19 -21.82
CA ARG A 480 -8.25 5.60 -21.41
C ARG A 480 -7.19 6.49 -22.06
N ALA A 481 -6.30 5.98 -22.90
CA ALA A 481 -5.31 6.80 -23.60
C ALA A 481 -5.98 7.85 -24.51
N GLN A 482 -5.52 9.09 -24.46
CA GLN A 482 -5.99 10.16 -25.34
C GLN A 482 -5.43 9.98 -26.75
N THR A 483 -6.18 10.41 -27.78
CA THR A 483 -5.69 10.35 -29.17
C THR A 483 -4.66 11.45 -29.44
N VAL A 484 -3.76 11.22 -30.39
CA VAL A 484 -2.74 12.23 -30.73
C VAL A 484 -3.34 13.54 -31.25
N GLU A 485 -4.47 13.50 -31.95
CA GLU A 485 -5.12 14.71 -32.46
C GLU A 485 -5.65 15.57 -31.30
N LYS A 486 -6.11 14.95 -30.22
CA LYS A 486 -6.54 15.64 -29.00
C LYS A 486 -5.38 16.11 -28.14
N LEU A 487 -4.26 15.37 -28.11
CA LEU A 487 -3.04 15.79 -27.42
C LEU A 487 -2.34 16.96 -28.14
N ALA A 488 -2.30 16.92 -29.47
CA ALA A 488 -1.71 17.98 -30.28
C ALA A 488 -2.58 19.23 -30.33
N GLU A 489 -3.90 19.06 -30.43
CA GLU A 489 -4.85 20.16 -30.58
C GLU A 489 -4.42 21.14 -31.70
N ASN A 490 -4.01 22.36 -31.33
CA ASN A 490 -3.47 23.38 -32.23
C ASN A 490 -2.02 23.75 -31.86
N PHE A 491 -1.39 22.99 -30.97
CA PHE A 491 -0.01 23.22 -30.54
C PHE A 491 0.98 22.81 -31.64
N PRO A 492 2.15 23.47 -31.73
CA PRO A 492 3.16 23.19 -32.75
C PRO A 492 3.98 21.94 -32.41
N VAL A 493 3.34 20.78 -32.27
CA VAL A 493 3.98 19.52 -31.87
C VAL A 493 3.99 18.50 -33.00
N LYS A 494 4.93 17.55 -32.94
CA LYS A 494 4.99 16.42 -33.88
C LYS A 494 3.99 15.35 -33.48
N ILE A 495 3.26 14.82 -34.46
CA ILE A 495 2.36 13.68 -34.28
C ILE A 495 3.06 12.42 -34.78
N GLU A 496 3.24 11.45 -33.90
CA GLU A 496 3.67 10.09 -34.25
C GLU A 496 2.85 9.11 -33.42
N LYS A 497 1.89 8.43 -34.06
CA LYS A 497 0.96 7.53 -33.35
C LYS A 497 1.69 6.36 -32.72
N ASP A 498 2.71 5.84 -33.39
CA ASP A 498 3.47 4.68 -32.92
C ASP A 498 4.61 5.13 -32.01
N TRP A 499 4.40 4.99 -30.71
CA TRP A 499 5.40 5.37 -29.71
C TRP A 499 6.74 4.66 -29.88
N HIS A 500 6.79 3.46 -30.48
CA HIS A 500 8.05 2.75 -30.74
C HIS A 500 8.95 3.59 -31.65
N LYS A 501 8.40 4.15 -32.73
CA LYS A 501 9.15 5.02 -33.66
C LYS A 501 9.66 6.28 -32.99
N ALA A 502 8.85 6.89 -32.12
CA ALA A 502 9.27 8.07 -31.37
C ALA A 502 10.46 7.76 -30.46
N ILE A 503 10.45 6.58 -29.81
CA ILE A 503 11.54 6.10 -28.94
C ILE A 503 12.77 5.68 -29.75
N ASP A 504 12.62 5.01 -30.88
CA ASP A 504 13.75 4.69 -31.78
C ASP A 504 14.48 5.95 -32.23
N GLN A 505 13.73 6.99 -32.60
CA GLN A 505 14.30 8.30 -32.91
C GLN A 505 14.92 8.99 -31.69
N ALA A 506 14.42 8.73 -30.48
CA ALA A 506 15.00 9.28 -29.26
C ALA A 506 16.43 8.77 -29.01
N PHE A 507 16.78 7.56 -29.43
CA PHE A 507 18.14 7.03 -29.30
C PHE A 507 19.18 7.74 -30.19
N LEU A 508 18.73 8.51 -31.19
CA LEU A 508 19.57 9.29 -32.09
C LEU A 508 19.73 10.74 -31.63
N HIS A 509 19.07 11.13 -30.55
CA HIS A 509 19.04 12.50 -30.06
C HIS A 509 20.38 12.87 -29.37
N GLU A 510 20.92 14.07 -29.58
CA GLU A 510 22.22 14.46 -29.01
C GLU A 510 22.12 15.09 -27.60
N GLY A 511 20.93 15.55 -27.22
CA GLY A 511 20.64 16.14 -25.90
C GLY A 511 19.87 15.21 -24.96
N VAL A 512 18.90 15.76 -24.25
CA VAL A 512 18.10 15.03 -23.25
C VAL A 512 16.72 14.71 -23.81
N VAL A 513 16.27 13.47 -23.60
CA VAL A 513 14.92 13.03 -23.93
C VAL A 513 14.13 12.78 -22.66
N PHE A 514 12.97 13.41 -22.55
CA PHE A 514 11.99 13.09 -21.52
C PHE A 514 10.84 12.27 -22.10
N VAL A 515 10.43 11.23 -21.38
CA VAL A 515 9.17 10.52 -21.66
C VAL A 515 8.23 10.73 -20.47
N THR A 516 7.06 11.32 -20.70
CA THR A 516 6.15 11.71 -19.60
C THR A 516 4.67 11.68 -20.00
N GLY A 517 3.79 11.97 -19.04
CA GLY A 517 2.34 12.18 -19.25
C GLY A 517 1.44 11.10 -18.64
N SER A 518 1.95 9.89 -18.41
CA SER A 518 1.18 8.80 -17.79
C SER A 518 2.07 7.66 -17.32
N LEU A 519 1.83 7.14 -16.10
CA LEU A 519 2.47 5.89 -15.67
C LEU A 519 2.07 4.69 -16.53
N TYR A 520 0.85 4.67 -17.08
CA TYR A 520 0.41 3.60 -17.99
C TYR A 520 1.12 3.65 -19.34
N PHE A 521 1.55 4.85 -19.76
CA PHE A 521 2.40 4.98 -20.94
C PHE A 521 3.82 4.46 -20.63
N LEU A 522 4.38 4.87 -19.48
CA LEU A 522 5.69 4.40 -19.04
C LEU A 522 5.75 2.88 -18.79
N ALA A 523 4.63 2.27 -18.42
CA ALA A 523 4.49 0.81 -18.29
C ALA A 523 4.93 0.05 -19.55
N GLN A 524 4.62 0.62 -20.73
CA GLN A 524 4.94 0.03 -22.04
C GLN A 524 6.30 0.50 -22.54
N VAL A 525 6.61 1.79 -22.39
CA VAL A 525 7.84 2.40 -22.92
C VAL A 525 9.09 1.98 -22.14
N ARG A 526 9.00 1.90 -20.81
CA ARG A 526 10.18 1.62 -19.97
C ARG A 526 10.81 0.25 -20.27
N PRO A 527 10.06 -0.88 -20.33
CA PRO A 527 10.65 -2.17 -20.70
C PRO A 527 11.33 -2.14 -22.07
N TYR A 528 10.73 -1.47 -23.05
CA TYR A 528 11.29 -1.35 -24.40
C TYR A 528 12.64 -0.63 -24.42
N ILE A 529 12.77 0.50 -23.71
CA ILE A 529 14.05 1.22 -23.59
C ILE A 529 15.11 0.35 -22.92
N LEU A 530 14.75 -0.34 -21.83
CA LEU A 530 15.68 -1.20 -21.08
C LEU A 530 16.13 -2.42 -21.89
N GLU A 531 15.27 -2.99 -22.73
CA GLU A 531 15.64 -4.08 -23.64
C GLU A 531 16.60 -3.61 -24.72
N HIS A 532 16.35 -2.44 -25.32
CA HIS A 532 17.25 -1.85 -26.31
C HIS A 532 18.67 -1.67 -25.77
N GLN A 533 18.83 -1.36 -24.48
CA GLN A 533 20.15 -1.23 -23.86
C GLN A 533 20.90 -2.54 -23.66
N LYS A 534 20.18 -3.66 -23.45
CA LYS A 534 20.79 -4.99 -23.30
C LYS A 534 21.30 -5.54 -24.64
N ASN A 535 20.72 -5.09 -25.74
CA ASN A 535 21.04 -5.53 -27.09
C ASN A 535 22.14 -4.66 -27.78
N LYS A 536 22.66 -3.64 -27.09
CA LYS A 536 23.87 -2.88 -27.47
C LYS A 536 25.06 -3.45 -26.71
#